data_AF-A0A8D8AAN5-F1
#
_entry.id   AF-A0A8D8AAN5-F1
#
_cell.length_a   1.000
_cell.length_b   1.000
_cell.length_c   1.000
_cell.angle_alpha   90.00
_cell.angle_beta   90.00
_cell.angle_gamma   90.00
#
_symmetry.space_group_name_H-M   'P 1'
#
loop_
_entity.id
_entity.type
_entity.pdbx_description
1 polymer ?
#
loop_
_entity_poly.entity_id
_entity_poly.type
_entity_poly.pdbx_seq_one_letter_code
_entity_poly.pdbx_strand_id
1 'polypeptide(L)'
;GNELSEARFSPIPIMADVYKAVDCSFCHEKDIKWGRFECLVCTDYNLCRKCYDGEQYGGSHRLYHPTQPVLDKEAFFELTKSILKPEDDVDLCCPLCGQRKVGVAKLLQHCLLKHPVDADRIKCPVCVTFCIPQSQDSVFVYKGITNHLQRHHTERGLAFFCDTCDKAPITRNRYMCLICDEYGQCDDCFKGKRLDKKHLPYHPVQVVLPKEDYVAQNPLRETIYRCPFCGEPDFSATDLTNHCHELHLNCRELRVICPICAVCRLPFAEYSLLKDSFVDHLENYHGLLPTGLKPKSGPNECVICLLELAHPSGEYYFRCLHNNFHDQCVQKWLSTNPTCPVCRANRAFVRVLLE
;
A
#
# COMPACT_ATOMS: atom_id res chain seq x y z
N GLY A 1 51.90 20.86 -4.20
CA GLY A 1 50.64 21.63 -4.23
C GLY A 1 49.60 20.79 -4.90
N ASN A 2 48.40 20.80 -4.31
CA ASN A 2 47.16 20.12 -4.69
C ASN A 2 47.00 18.65 -4.25
N GLU A 3 46.59 18.55 -2.99
CA GLU A 3 45.83 17.46 -2.38
C GLU A 3 44.49 17.28 -3.12
N LEU A 4 44.19 16.05 -3.51
CA LEU A 4 42.87 15.63 -3.98
C LEU A 4 41.97 15.43 -2.75
N SER A 5 40.96 16.29 -2.61
CA SER A 5 39.96 16.19 -1.57
C SER A 5 39.12 14.92 -1.73
N GLU A 6 39.19 14.03 -0.74
CA GLU A 6 38.26 12.93 -0.53
C GLU A 6 36.83 13.48 -0.42
N ALA A 7 36.01 13.23 -1.44
CA ALA A 7 34.57 13.40 -1.34
C ALA A 7 34.03 12.33 -0.38
N ARG A 8 33.93 12.69 0.90
CA ARG A 8 33.23 11.91 1.92
C ARG A 8 31.77 11.77 1.48
N PHE A 9 31.40 10.58 1.04
CA PHE A 9 30.01 10.16 0.97
C PHE A 9 29.41 10.34 2.36
N SER A 10 28.57 11.36 2.52
CA SER A 10 27.74 11.49 3.71
C SER A 10 26.71 10.36 3.65
N PRO A 11 26.61 9.49 4.67
CA PRO A 11 25.55 8.50 4.71
C PRO A 11 24.21 9.23 4.72
N ILE A 12 23.31 8.83 3.82
CA ILE A 12 21.89 9.21 3.87
C ILE A 12 21.42 8.81 5.27
N PRO A 13 20.80 9.73 6.04
CA PRO A 13 20.37 9.43 7.40
C PRO A 13 19.44 8.22 7.33
N ILE A 14 19.80 7.18 8.07
CA ILE A 14 18.93 6.05 8.39
C ILE A 14 17.59 6.65 8.83
N MET A 15 16.46 6.09 8.39
CA MET A 15 15.08 6.55 8.64
C MET A 15 14.68 6.66 10.12
N ALA A 16 15.62 6.72 11.06
CA ALA A 16 15.43 6.88 12.49
C ALA A 16 15.26 8.35 12.95
N ASP A 17 15.73 9.35 12.18
CA ASP A 17 15.93 10.72 12.70
C ASP A 17 14.90 11.78 12.23
N VAL A 18 13.73 11.40 11.68
CA VAL A 18 12.70 12.37 11.21
C VAL A 18 11.32 12.17 11.86
N TYR A 19 11.26 11.62 13.07
CA TYR A 19 9.99 11.44 13.80
C TYR A 19 9.75 12.61 14.77
N LYS A 20 8.65 13.36 14.58
CA LYS A 20 8.15 14.28 15.61
C LYS A 20 7.60 13.41 16.75
N ALA A 21 8.18 13.49 17.94
CA ALA A 21 7.68 12.79 19.11
C ALA A 21 6.21 13.17 19.37
N VAL A 22 5.35 12.17 19.55
CA VAL A 22 3.93 12.38 19.88
C VAL A 22 3.76 12.15 21.37
N ASP A 23 3.46 13.22 22.09
CA ASP A 23 3.35 13.22 23.54
C ASP A 23 1.90 13.41 23.97
N CYS A 24 1.55 12.88 25.15
CA CYS A 24 0.26 13.18 25.77
C CYS A 24 0.20 14.67 26.13
N SER A 25 -0.82 15.37 25.62
CA SER A 25 -1.03 16.79 25.87
C SER A 25 -1.42 17.10 27.32
N PHE A 26 -1.81 16.10 28.12
CA PHE A 26 -2.17 16.26 29.53
C PHE A 26 -1.05 15.80 30.47
N CYS A 27 -0.70 14.51 30.49
CA CYS A 27 0.30 13.98 31.42
C CYS A 27 1.75 14.08 30.91
N HIS A 28 1.96 14.53 29.68
CA HIS A 28 3.28 14.65 29.03
C HIS A 28 4.03 13.31 28.87
N GLU A 29 3.33 12.18 29.00
CA GLU A 29 3.86 10.87 28.64
C GLU A 29 4.36 10.90 27.20
N LYS A 30 5.62 10.50 27.02
CA LYS A 30 6.34 10.60 25.75
C LYS A 30 6.05 9.39 24.87
N ASP A 31 6.15 9.60 23.56
CA ASP A 31 6.13 8.55 22.54
C ASP A 31 4.85 7.67 22.53
N ILE A 32 3.70 8.28 22.78
CA ILE A 32 2.39 7.60 22.80
C ILE A 32 1.86 7.32 21.39
N LYS A 33 2.68 6.77 20.50
CA LYS A 33 2.37 6.62 19.06
C LYS A 33 1.13 5.77 18.77
N TRP A 34 0.98 4.62 19.41
CA TRP A 34 -0.11 3.67 19.14
C TRP A 34 -1.17 3.72 20.24
N GLY A 35 -2.43 3.43 19.92
CA GLY A 35 -3.52 3.38 20.89
C GLY A 35 -3.86 4.72 21.57
N ARG A 36 -3.37 5.84 21.01
CA ARG A 36 -3.65 7.21 21.48
C ARG A 36 -4.97 7.73 20.94
N PHE A 37 -5.43 8.83 21.53
CA PHE A 37 -6.62 9.54 21.08
C PHE A 37 -6.21 10.90 20.55
N GLU A 38 -6.46 11.13 19.27
CA GLU A 38 -6.14 12.39 18.63
C GLU A 38 -7.40 13.23 18.45
N CYS A 39 -7.30 14.51 18.77
CA CYS A 39 -8.38 15.47 18.54
C CYS A 39 -8.52 15.74 17.04
N LEU A 40 -9.74 15.66 16.52
CA LEU A 40 -10.03 15.89 15.10
C LEU A 40 -10.06 17.38 14.71
N VAL A 41 -9.95 18.29 15.68
CA VAL A 41 -10.04 19.75 15.46
C VAL A 41 -8.73 20.45 15.83
N CYS A 42 -8.06 20.02 16.90
CA CYS A 42 -6.82 20.64 17.36
C CYS A 42 -5.62 20.17 16.53
N THR A 43 -4.63 21.05 16.36
CA THR A 43 -3.39 20.76 15.59
C THR A 43 -2.60 19.59 16.16
N ASP A 44 -2.22 19.67 17.44
CA ASP A 44 -1.27 18.73 18.05
C ASP A 44 -1.80 18.17 19.39
N TYR A 45 -3.13 17.98 19.52
CA TYR A 45 -3.71 17.47 20.77
C TYR A 45 -3.91 15.96 20.75
N ASN A 46 -3.16 15.27 21.60
CA ASN A 46 -3.13 13.81 21.72
C ASN A 46 -3.28 13.41 23.19
N LEU A 47 -4.08 12.39 23.48
CA LEU A 47 -4.23 11.83 24.83
C LEU A 47 -3.80 10.37 24.84
N CYS A 48 -3.05 9.96 25.86
CA CYS A 48 -2.85 8.54 26.12
C CYS A 48 -4.16 7.92 26.63
N ARG A 49 -4.28 6.59 26.52
CA ARG A 49 -5.49 5.85 26.92
C ARG A 49 -5.94 6.18 28.35
N LYS A 50 -5.00 6.24 29.31
CA LYS A 50 -5.29 6.53 30.72
C LYS A 50 -5.89 7.92 30.92
N CYS A 51 -5.34 8.94 30.24
CA CYS A 51 -5.86 10.31 30.34
C CYS A 51 -7.22 10.43 29.66
N TYR A 52 -7.42 9.71 28.55
CA TYR A 52 -8.69 9.67 27.86
C TYR A 52 -9.80 9.05 28.70
N ASP A 53 -9.57 7.83 29.20
CA ASP A 53 -10.55 7.11 30.03
C ASP A 53 -10.79 7.81 31.37
N GLY A 54 -9.79 8.55 31.89
CA GLY A 54 -9.89 9.37 33.09
C GLY A 54 -10.49 10.76 32.87
N GLU A 55 -10.98 11.07 31.65
CA GLU A 55 -11.57 12.36 31.27
C GLU A 55 -10.66 13.56 31.62
N GLN A 56 -9.35 13.38 31.44
CA GLN A 56 -8.35 14.40 31.72
C GLN A 56 -8.09 15.25 30.47
N TYR A 57 -8.42 16.54 30.56
CA TYR A 57 -8.28 17.49 29.47
C TYR A 57 -7.53 18.75 29.93
N GLY A 58 -6.92 19.49 29.00
CA GLY A 58 -6.13 20.67 29.32
C GLY A 58 -5.75 21.51 28.12
N GLY A 59 -5.16 22.68 28.38
CA GLY A 59 -4.67 23.60 27.35
C GLY A 59 -5.78 24.27 26.55
N SER A 60 -5.56 24.42 25.23
CA SER A 60 -6.51 25.04 24.30
C SER A 60 -7.60 24.08 23.78
N HIS A 61 -7.55 22.81 24.19
CA HIS A 61 -8.56 21.83 23.83
C HIS A 61 -9.90 22.15 24.50
N ARG A 62 -11.00 21.87 23.80
CA ARG A 62 -12.36 22.03 24.32
C ARG A 62 -13.01 20.66 24.43
N LEU A 63 -13.74 20.42 25.52
CA LEU A 63 -14.38 19.13 25.82
C LEU A 63 -15.33 18.64 24.73
N TYR A 64 -15.90 19.56 23.93
CA TYR A 64 -16.78 19.22 22.83
C TYR A 64 -16.05 18.86 21.53
N HIS A 65 -14.72 19.01 21.47
CA HIS A 65 -13.97 18.60 20.28
C HIS A 65 -13.97 17.08 20.17
N PRO A 66 -14.37 16.52 19.01
CA PRO A 66 -14.38 15.09 18.82
C PRO A 66 -12.95 14.53 18.75
N THR A 67 -12.78 13.36 19.35
CA THR A 67 -11.51 12.62 19.40
C THR A 67 -11.67 11.29 18.67
N GLN A 68 -10.65 10.89 17.93
CA GLN A 68 -10.59 9.58 17.28
C GLN A 68 -9.44 8.76 17.86
N PRO A 69 -9.67 7.49 18.25
CA PRO A 69 -8.58 6.57 18.57
C PRO A 69 -7.74 6.28 17.32
N VAL A 70 -6.42 6.32 17.49
CA VAL A 70 -5.46 5.66 16.61
C VAL A 70 -5.43 4.19 17.02
N LEU A 71 -5.40 3.29 16.04
CA LEU A 71 -5.29 1.85 16.32
C LEU A 71 -4.06 1.56 17.20
N ASP A 72 -4.11 0.45 17.93
CA ASP A 72 -2.90 -0.15 18.47
C ASP A 72 -2.13 -0.86 17.35
N LYS A 73 -0.85 -1.12 17.59
CA LYS A 73 0.06 -1.66 16.57
C LYS A 73 -0.40 -3.02 16.07
N GLU A 74 -0.86 -3.86 17.00
CA GLU A 74 -1.33 -5.20 16.73
C GLU A 74 -2.62 -5.18 15.90
N ALA A 75 -3.65 -4.40 16.27
CA ALA A 75 -4.88 -4.34 15.47
C ALA A 75 -4.65 -3.68 14.11
N PHE A 76 -3.76 -2.69 14.02
CA PHE A 76 -3.36 -2.12 12.74
C PHE A 76 -2.85 -3.24 11.81
N PHE A 77 -1.86 -4.02 12.24
CA PHE A 77 -1.29 -5.06 11.38
C PHE A 77 -2.25 -6.21 11.08
N GLU A 78 -3.10 -6.60 12.04
CA GLU A 78 -4.15 -7.59 11.78
C GLU A 78 -5.13 -7.13 10.69
N LEU A 79 -5.58 -5.87 10.74
CA LEU A 79 -6.49 -5.31 9.73
C LEU A 79 -5.83 -5.14 8.36
N THR A 80 -4.52 -4.87 8.33
CA THR A 80 -3.82 -4.63 7.07
C THR A 80 -3.35 -5.90 6.37
N LYS A 81 -3.19 -7.03 7.07
CA LYS A 81 -2.69 -8.29 6.46
C LYS A 81 -3.77 -9.32 6.15
N SER A 82 -4.99 -9.11 6.67
CA SER A 82 -6.10 -10.06 6.54
C SER A 82 -7.23 -9.51 5.67
N ILE A 83 -8.01 -10.41 5.07
CA ILE A 83 -9.20 -10.03 4.31
C ILE A 83 -10.22 -9.48 5.31
N LEU A 84 -10.46 -8.16 5.27
CA LEU A 84 -11.43 -7.50 6.14
C LEU A 84 -12.82 -8.10 5.98
N LYS A 85 -13.35 -8.67 7.07
CA LYS A 85 -14.75 -9.09 7.13
C LYS A 85 -15.65 -7.87 7.32
N PRO A 86 -16.93 -7.94 6.94
CA PRO A 86 -17.88 -6.84 7.19
C PRO A 86 -17.98 -6.42 8.66
N GLU A 87 -17.76 -7.35 9.59
CA GLU A 87 -17.75 -7.13 11.03
C GLU A 87 -16.47 -6.43 11.57
N ASP A 88 -15.41 -6.35 10.76
CA ASP A 88 -14.12 -5.72 11.14
C ASP A 88 -14.11 -4.19 10.87
N ASP A 89 -15.28 -3.55 10.77
CA ASP A 89 -15.37 -2.10 10.55
C ASP A 89 -14.92 -1.34 11.81
N VAL A 90 -14.25 -0.21 11.61
CA VAL A 90 -13.72 0.60 12.71
C VAL A 90 -14.75 1.62 13.18
N ASP A 91 -14.87 1.80 14.50
CA ASP A 91 -15.74 2.81 15.09
C ASP A 91 -15.15 4.21 14.88
N LEU A 92 -15.75 5.00 13.97
CA LEU A 92 -15.33 6.38 13.73
C LEU A 92 -16.21 7.37 14.51
N CYS A 93 -15.57 8.48 14.88
CA CYS A 93 -16.19 9.67 15.41
C CYS A 93 -16.32 10.71 14.29
N CYS A 94 -17.54 11.21 14.06
CA CYS A 94 -17.76 12.28 13.11
C CYS A 94 -17.03 13.56 13.59
N PRO A 95 -16.12 14.15 12.79
CA PRO A 95 -15.38 15.33 13.18
C PRO A 95 -16.24 16.59 13.30
N LEU A 96 -17.46 16.59 12.77
CA LEU A 96 -18.36 17.75 12.72
C LEU A 96 -19.35 17.79 13.89
N CYS A 97 -19.84 16.64 14.36
CA CYS A 97 -20.84 16.57 15.43
C CYS A 97 -20.48 15.65 16.60
N GLY A 98 -19.36 14.92 16.51
CA GLY A 98 -18.94 13.98 17.56
C GLY A 98 -19.75 12.69 17.65
N GLN A 99 -20.69 12.42 16.72
CA GLN A 99 -21.38 11.14 16.68
C GLN A 99 -20.37 9.99 16.55
N ARG A 100 -20.41 9.04 17.48
CA ARG A 100 -19.52 7.87 17.54
C ARG A 100 -20.13 6.63 16.89
N LYS A 101 -19.31 5.59 16.72
CA LYS A 101 -19.70 4.28 16.15
C LYS A 101 -20.27 4.40 14.74
N VAL A 102 -19.66 5.27 13.95
CA VAL A 102 -19.97 5.40 12.52
C VAL A 102 -18.93 4.59 11.75
N GLY A 103 -19.36 3.53 11.06
CA GLY A 103 -18.47 2.74 10.23
C GLY A 103 -17.95 3.52 9.01
N VAL A 104 -16.82 3.08 8.43
CA VAL A 104 -16.15 3.77 7.30
C VAL A 104 -17.12 3.99 6.14
N ALA A 105 -17.88 2.95 5.76
CA ALA A 105 -18.81 2.99 4.64
C ALA A 105 -19.97 3.98 4.83
N LYS A 106 -20.36 4.25 6.09
CA LYS A 106 -21.50 5.13 6.42
C LYS A 106 -21.08 6.56 6.73
N LEU A 107 -19.80 6.82 6.98
CA LEU A 107 -19.32 8.13 7.39
C LEU A 107 -19.59 9.20 6.33
N LEU A 108 -19.32 8.92 5.05
CA LEU A 108 -19.60 9.87 3.97
C LEU A 108 -21.09 10.20 3.89
N GLN A 109 -21.96 9.19 3.92
CA GLN A 109 -23.42 9.39 3.88
C GLN A 109 -23.91 10.19 5.10
N HIS A 110 -23.38 9.89 6.29
CA HIS A 110 -23.67 10.65 7.50
C HIS A 110 -23.32 12.13 7.31
N CYS A 111 -22.11 12.43 6.82
CA CYS A 111 -21.64 13.80 6.61
C CYS A 111 -22.51 14.55 5.60
N LEU A 112 -22.80 13.94 4.44
CA LEU A 112 -23.62 14.57 3.39
C LEU A 112 -25.06 14.88 3.84
N LEU A 113 -25.67 14.02 4.67
CA LEU A 113 -27.06 14.18 5.08
C LEU A 113 -27.24 15.13 6.27
N LYS A 114 -26.29 15.14 7.20
CA LYS A 114 -26.42 15.90 8.46
C LYS A 114 -25.65 17.21 8.48
N HIS A 115 -24.63 17.36 7.64
CA HIS A 115 -23.71 18.50 7.64
C HIS A 115 -23.58 19.10 6.24
N PRO A 116 -24.53 19.94 5.80
CA PRO A 116 -24.52 20.53 4.45
C PRO A 116 -23.44 21.61 4.26
N VAL A 117 -22.85 22.10 5.35
CA VAL A 117 -21.74 23.05 5.35
C VAL A 117 -20.58 22.40 6.10
N ASP A 118 -19.50 22.12 5.38
CA ASP A 118 -18.29 21.55 5.98
C ASP A 118 -17.53 22.62 6.78
N ALA A 119 -16.99 22.24 7.93
CA ALA A 119 -16.07 23.08 8.68
C ALA A 119 -14.71 23.17 7.97
N ASP A 120 -14.16 24.37 7.89
CA ASP A 120 -12.79 24.56 7.43
C ASP A 120 -11.84 24.12 8.54
N ARG A 121 -10.96 23.15 8.25
CA ARG A 121 -9.89 22.62 9.12
C ARG A 121 -10.33 21.59 10.17
N ILE A 122 -10.60 20.39 9.70
CA ILE A 122 -10.75 19.18 10.53
C ILE A 122 -9.86 18.05 10.02
N LYS A 123 -9.51 17.10 10.88
CA LYS A 123 -8.80 15.88 10.50
C LYS A 123 -9.80 14.82 10.08
N CYS A 124 -9.42 13.99 9.11
CA CYS A 124 -10.22 12.84 8.72
C CYS A 124 -10.12 11.73 9.78
N PRO A 125 -11.22 11.25 10.38
CA PRO A 125 -11.16 10.19 11.37
C PRO A 125 -10.67 8.86 10.79
N VAL A 126 -10.86 8.60 9.49
CA VAL A 126 -10.27 7.42 8.82
C VAL A 126 -8.75 7.56 8.82
N CYS A 127 -8.20 8.66 8.29
CA CYS A 127 -6.76 8.90 8.28
C CYS A 127 -6.14 8.85 9.69
N VAL A 128 -6.81 9.42 10.70
CA VAL A 128 -6.33 9.38 12.09
C VAL A 128 -6.30 7.95 12.62
N THR A 129 -7.37 7.18 12.42
CA THR A 129 -7.48 5.80 12.94
C THR A 129 -6.34 4.93 12.43
N PHE A 130 -6.00 5.07 11.15
CA PHE A 130 -4.95 4.31 10.48
C PHE A 130 -3.63 5.08 10.32
N CYS A 131 -3.45 6.18 11.05
CA CYS A 131 -2.25 6.99 10.93
C CYS A 131 -1.04 6.16 11.34
N ILE A 132 -0.15 5.88 10.40
CA ILE A 132 1.11 5.22 10.73
C ILE A 132 1.98 6.24 11.44
N PRO A 133 2.60 5.89 12.58
CA PRO A 133 3.48 6.80 13.30
C PRO A 133 4.66 7.36 12.49
N GLN A 134 4.96 6.76 11.33
CA GLN A 134 6.03 7.14 10.42
C GLN A 134 5.56 8.07 9.29
N SER A 135 4.26 8.12 8.98
CA SER A 135 3.69 9.08 8.03
C SER A 135 3.30 10.34 8.80
N GLN A 136 3.93 11.48 8.49
CA GLN A 136 3.82 12.72 9.26
C GLN A 136 2.43 13.40 9.27
N ASP A 137 1.39 12.78 8.71
CA ASP A 137 0.29 13.53 8.15
C ASP A 137 -1.09 12.90 8.47
N SER A 138 -1.58 13.10 9.70
CA SER A 138 -3.02 13.26 9.90
C SER A 138 -3.43 14.61 9.28
N VAL A 139 -3.51 14.64 7.94
CA VAL A 139 -3.66 15.89 7.20
C VAL A 139 -4.97 16.56 7.57
N PHE A 140 -4.89 17.85 7.89
CA PHE A 140 -6.07 18.69 7.95
C PHE A 140 -6.72 18.77 6.59
N VAL A 141 -8.00 18.43 6.54
CA VAL A 141 -8.82 18.60 5.35
C VAL A 141 -9.35 20.03 5.34
N TYR A 142 -8.82 20.84 4.43
CA TYR A 142 -9.18 22.26 4.26
C TYR A 142 -10.27 22.51 3.21
N LYS A 143 -10.69 21.48 2.45
CA LYS A 143 -11.69 21.58 1.38
C LYS A 143 -12.92 20.69 1.63
N GLY A 144 -13.28 20.55 2.90
CA GLY A 144 -14.42 19.75 3.34
C GLY A 144 -14.16 18.25 3.42
N ILE A 145 -14.63 17.64 4.51
CA ILE A 145 -14.41 16.22 4.80
C ILE A 145 -15.16 15.32 3.82
N THR A 146 -16.31 15.75 3.32
CA THR A 146 -17.12 14.98 2.36
C THR A 146 -16.36 14.72 1.06
N ASN A 147 -15.75 15.75 0.49
CA ASN A 147 -14.94 15.65 -0.72
C ASN A 147 -13.68 14.80 -0.50
N HIS A 148 -13.01 14.92 0.65
CA HIS A 148 -11.86 14.08 0.97
C HIS A 148 -12.25 12.60 1.12
N LEU A 149 -13.29 12.29 1.90
CA LEU A 149 -13.83 10.94 2.03
C LEU A 149 -14.21 10.37 0.66
N GLN A 150 -14.87 11.16 -0.18
CA GLN A 150 -15.28 10.74 -1.51
C GLN A 150 -14.09 10.40 -2.42
N ARG A 151 -12.98 11.15 -2.35
CA ARG A 151 -11.81 10.93 -3.21
C ARG A 151 -10.88 9.84 -2.69
N HIS A 152 -10.66 9.77 -1.38
CA HIS A 152 -9.59 8.95 -0.81
C HIS A 152 -10.09 7.70 -0.10
N HIS A 153 -11.35 7.69 0.35
CA HIS A 153 -11.91 6.64 1.20
C HIS A 153 -13.18 5.98 0.66
N THR A 154 -13.64 6.33 -0.55
CA THR A 154 -14.67 5.55 -1.24
C THR A 154 -14.05 4.57 -2.21
N GLU A 155 -14.78 3.50 -2.50
CA GLU A 155 -14.38 2.46 -3.48
C GLU A 155 -14.16 3.02 -4.90
N ARG A 156 -14.43 4.31 -5.17
CA ARG A 156 -14.15 4.94 -6.46
C ARG A 156 -12.66 4.91 -6.83
N GLY A 157 -11.74 4.95 -5.85
CA GLY A 157 -10.29 4.89 -6.10
C GLY A 157 -9.76 3.50 -6.45
N LEU A 158 -10.59 2.48 -6.33
CA LEU A 158 -10.32 1.15 -6.82
C LEU A 158 -11.36 0.94 -7.93
N ALA A 159 -11.04 1.17 -9.21
CA ALA A 159 -11.73 0.73 -10.44
C ALA A 159 -13.14 0.10 -10.29
N PHE A 160 -14.12 0.90 -9.88
CA PHE A 160 -15.48 0.44 -9.57
C PHE A 160 -16.29 0.01 -10.81
N PHE A 161 -15.84 0.47 -11.97
CA PHE A 161 -16.37 0.15 -13.29
C PHE A 161 -15.34 -0.64 -14.08
N CYS A 162 -15.79 -1.30 -15.14
CA CYS A 162 -14.90 -2.01 -16.04
C CYS A 162 -14.38 -1.05 -17.12
N ASP A 163 -13.07 -0.83 -17.18
CA ASP A 163 -12.41 0.04 -18.19
C ASP A 163 -12.55 -0.44 -19.65
N THR A 164 -13.15 -1.62 -19.88
CA THR A 164 -13.28 -2.21 -21.22
C THR A 164 -14.71 -2.22 -21.75
N CYS A 165 -15.71 -2.22 -20.86
CA CYS A 165 -17.12 -2.26 -21.26
C CYS A 165 -18.00 -1.26 -20.49
N ASP A 166 -17.38 -0.38 -19.70
CA ASP A 166 -18.00 0.65 -18.88
C ASP A 166 -19.04 0.14 -17.86
N LYS A 167 -19.10 -1.17 -17.64
CA LYS A 167 -20.04 -1.79 -16.70
C LYS A 167 -19.76 -1.29 -15.28
N ALA A 168 -20.77 -0.68 -14.67
CA ALA A 168 -20.73 -0.16 -13.31
C ALA A 168 -22.08 -0.43 -12.60
N PRO A 169 -22.09 -0.87 -11.33
CA PRO A 169 -20.95 -1.41 -10.58
C PRO A 169 -20.49 -2.77 -11.11
N ILE A 170 -19.20 -3.10 -10.93
CA ILE A 170 -18.75 -4.50 -11.02
C ILE A 170 -19.26 -5.24 -9.78
N THR A 171 -20.24 -6.14 -9.95
CA THR A 171 -20.89 -6.87 -8.84
C THR A 171 -20.29 -8.24 -8.54
N ARG A 172 -19.40 -8.74 -9.40
CA ARG A 172 -18.71 -10.04 -9.26
C ARG A 172 -17.21 -9.80 -9.04
N ASN A 173 -16.41 -10.85 -9.27
CA ASN A 173 -14.96 -10.77 -9.33
C ASN A 173 -14.49 -9.56 -10.14
N ARG A 174 -13.57 -8.85 -9.53
CA ARG A 174 -12.93 -7.70 -10.11
C ARG A 174 -11.46 -7.98 -10.33
N TYR A 175 -10.96 -7.57 -11.48
CA TYR A 175 -9.61 -7.85 -11.94
C TYR A 175 -8.84 -6.54 -11.99
N MET A 176 -7.97 -6.30 -11.01
CA MET A 176 -7.21 -5.07 -10.84
C MET A 176 -5.81 -5.21 -11.43
N CYS A 177 -5.40 -4.29 -12.30
CA CYS A 177 -4.00 -4.23 -12.71
C CYS A 177 -3.14 -3.74 -11.55
N LEU A 178 -2.00 -4.38 -11.30
CA LEU A 178 -1.07 -4.00 -10.24
C LEU A 178 -0.06 -2.92 -10.68
N ILE A 179 -0.24 -2.34 -11.86
CA ILE A 179 0.67 -1.39 -12.49
C ILE A 179 -0.08 -0.14 -12.97
N CYS A 180 -1.16 -0.33 -13.73
CA CYS A 180 -1.96 0.78 -14.23
C CYS A 180 -2.72 1.42 -13.08
N ASP A 181 -2.62 2.75 -13.01
CA ASP A 181 -3.46 3.53 -12.13
C ASP A 181 -4.94 3.35 -12.54
N GLU A 182 -5.80 3.13 -11.56
CA GLU A 182 -7.26 3.01 -11.69
C GLU A 182 -7.79 1.92 -12.66
N TYR A 183 -6.98 1.03 -13.24
CA TYR A 183 -7.48 0.02 -14.19
C TYR A 183 -8.11 -1.20 -13.51
N GLY A 184 -9.35 -1.48 -13.86
CA GLY A 184 -10.09 -2.66 -13.44
C GLY A 184 -10.97 -3.26 -14.53
N GLN A 185 -11.13 -4.57 -14.47
CA GLN A 185 -12.00 -5.31 -15.38
C GLN A 185 -13.01 -6.17 -14.65
N CYS A 186 -14.18 -6.32 -15.28
CA CYS A 186 -15.14 -7.34 -14.88
C CYS A 186 -14.72 -8.73 -15.39
N ASP A 187 -15.26 -9.75 -14.76
CA ASP A 187 -15.03 -11.17 -15.06
C ASP A 187 -15.15 -11.52 -16.55
N ASP A 188 -16.21 -11.04 -17.22
CA ASP A 188 -16.47 -11.33 -18.64
C ASP A 188 -15.38 -10.73 -19.55
N CYS A 189 -14.94 -9.50 -19.27
CA CYS A 189 -13.88 -8.86 -20.05
C CYS A 189 -12.53 -9.53 -19.86
N PHE A 190 -12.18 -9.84 -18.61
CA PHE A 190 -10.90 -10.46 -18.28
C PHE A 190 -10.81 -11.88 -18.88
N LYS A 191 -11.83 -12.73 -18.65
CA LYS A 191 -11.88 -14.09 -19.22
C LYS A 191 -11.97 -14.08 -20.74
N GLY A 192 -12.68 -13.11 -21.31
CA GLY A 192 -12.74 -12.86 -22.75
C GLY A 192 -11.47 -12.29 -23.36
N LYS A 193 -10.41 -12.04 -22.55
CA LYS A 193 -9.14 -11.42 -22.97
C LYS A 193 -9.34 -10.09 -23.73
N ARG A 194 -10.41 -9.37 -23.40
CA ARG A 194 -10.66 -8.02 -23.94
C ARG A 194 -9.79 -7.04 -23.17
N LEU A 195 -9.20 -6.07 -23.84
CA LEU A 195 -8.33 -5.07 -23.23
C LEU A 195 -8.71 -3.69 -23.75
N ASP A 196 -8.61 -2.67 -22.88
CA ASP A 196 -8.55 -1.29 -23.35
C ASP A 196 -7.22 -1.04 -24.09
N LYS A 197 -7.20 -0.05 -24.98
CA LYS A 197 -6.05 0.31 -25.82
C LYS A 197 -4.79 0.68 -25.00
N LYS A 198 -4.93 1.13 -23.76
CA LYS A 198 -3.79 1.56 -22.92
C LYS A 198 -3.24 0.45 -22.02
N HIS A 199 -4.01 -0.59 -21.72
CA HIS A 199 -3.56 -1.67 -20.84
C HIS A 199 -2.72 -2.69 -21.61
N LEU A 200 -1.61 -3.11 -21.01
CA LEU A 200 -0.70 -4.06 -21.63
C LEU A 200 -1.02 -5.49 -21.17
N PRO A 201 -1.11 -6.48 -22.07
CA PRO A 201 -1.52 -7.86 -21.73
C PRO A 201 -0.67 -8.57 -20.68
N TYR A 202 0.58 -8.11 -20.49
CA TYR A 202 1.57 -8.70 -19.59
C TYR A 202 1.62 -8.03 -18.21
N HIS A 203 0.80 -7.01 -17.95
CA HIS A 203 0.71 -6.44 -16.61
C HIS A 203 0.11 -7.46 -15.63
N PRO A 204 0.69 -7.64 -14.43
CA PRO A 204 0.12 -8.50 -13.41
C PRO A 204 -1.25 -8.01 -12.98
N VAL A 205 -2.22 -8.93 -12.92
CA VAL A 205 -3.60 -8.63 -12.52
C VAL A 205 -3.96 -9.42 -11.26
N GLN A 206 -4.34 -8.70 -10.21
CA GLN A 206 -4.87 -9.26 -8.97
C GLN A 206 -6.38 -9.42 -9.05
N VAL A 207 -6.90 -10.59 -8.67
CA VAL A 207 -8.33 -10.82 -8.54
C VAL A 207 -8.78 -10.39 -7.15
N VAL A 208 -9.83 -9.58 -7.09
CA VAL A 208 -10.49 -9.13 -5.86
C VAL A 208 -11.93 -9.66 -5.91
N LEU A 209 -12.28 -10.50 -4.94
CA LEU A 209 -13.63 -11.05 -4.84
C LEU A 209 -14.57 -10.08 -4.07
N PRO A 210 -15.89 -10.23 -4.22
CA PRO A 210 -16.84 -9.74 -3.24
C PRO A 210 -16.50 -10.24 -1.82
N LYS A 211 -16.82 -9.46 -0.78
CA LYS A 211 -16.45 -9.81 0.61
C LYS A 211 -17.11 -11.11 1.05
N GLU A 212 -18.35 -11.32 0.63
CA GLU A 212 -19.18 -12.49 0.92
C GLU A 212 -18.55 -13.77 0.35
N ASP A 213 -17.93 -13.65 -0.83
CA ASP A 213 -17.29 -14.77 -1.52
C ASP A 213 -15.97 -15.19 -0.87
N TYR A 214 -15.27 -14.28 -0.17
CA TYR A 214 -14.13 -14.67 0.67
C TYR A 214 -14.58 -15.46 1.90
N VAL A 215 -15.64 -14.99 2.58
CA VAL A 215 -16.17 -15.65 3.78
C VAL A 215 -16.77 -17.03 3.45
N ALA A 216 -17.32 -17.21 2.25
CA ALA A 216 -17.86 -18.48 1.80
C ALA A 216 -16.80 -19.57 1.55
N GLN A 217 -15.52 -19.24 1.48
CA GLN A 217 -14.45 -20.23 1.26
C GLN A 217 -14.17 -21.03 2.53
N ASN A 218 -14.27 -22.35 2.45
CA ASN A 218 -13.95 -23.27 3.54
C ASN A 218 -13.18 -24.49 3.03
N PRO A 219 -11.87 -24.64 3.31
CA PRO A 219 -11.04 -23.70 4.09
C PRO A 219 -10.82 -22.37 3.36
N LEU A 220 -10.52 -21.32 4.10
CA LEU A 220 -10.13 -20.03 3.53
C LEU A 220 -8.86 -20.22 2.70
N ARG A 221 -8.85 -19.70 1.46
CA ARG A 221 -7.66 -19.73 0.63
C ARG A 221 -6.71 -18.60 1.04
N GLU A 222 -5.54 -18.96 1.53
CA GLU A 222 -4.51 -18.00 1.94
C GLU A 222 -3.56 -17.62 0.80
N THR A 223 -3.47 -18.46 -0.24
CA THR A 223 -2.63 -18.27 -1.43
C THR A 223 -3.40 -17.59 -2.56
N ILE A 224 -3.62 -16.28 -2.42
CA ILE A 224 -4.46 -15.49 -3.35
C ILE A 224 -3.71 -14.33 -4.01
N TYR A 225 -2.49 -14.04 -3.58
CA TYR A 225 -1.77 -12.86 -4.04
C TYR A 225 -0.93 -13.16 -5.27
N ARG A 226 -0.88 -12.20 -6.18
CA ARG A 226 0.00 -12.21 -7.36
C ARG A 226 1.13 -11.22 -7.17
N CYS A 227 2.35 -11.61 -7.50
CA CYS A 227 3.49 -10.71 -7.44
C CYS A 227 3.31 -9.53 -8.42
N PRO A 228 3.41 -8.27 -7.97
CA PRO A 228 3.21 -7.10 -8.83
C PRO A 228 4.34 -6.87 -9.85
N PHE A 229 5.51 -7.51 -9.67
CA PHE A 229 6.65 -7.36 -10.56
C PHE A 229 6.69 -8.42 -11.66
N CYS A 230 6.56 -9.69 -11.29
CA CYS A 230 6.68 -10.81 -12.22
C CYS A 230 5.34 -11.43 -12.64
N GLY A 231 4.29 -11.19 -11.86
CA GLY A 231 2.99 -11.79 -12.09
C GLY A 231 2.87 -13.25 -11.67
N GLU A 232 3.86 -13.85 -10.99
CA GLU A 232 3.71 -15.18 -10.41
C GLU A 232 2.51 -15.20 -9.42
N PRO A 233 1.56 -16.14 -9.56
CA PRO A 233 0.36 -16.21 -8.72
C PRO A 233 0.55 -17.06 -7.46
N ASP A 234 -0.55 -17.22 -6.71
CA ASP A 234 -0.71 -18.23 -5.65
C ASP A 234 0.24 -18.07 -4.45
N PHE A 235 0.58 -16.83 -4.10
CA PHE A 235 1.34 -16.53 -2.89
C PHE A 235 0.44 -16.28 -1.68
N SER A 236 0.85 -16.77 -0.51
CA SER A 236 0.43 -16.17 0.76
C SER A 236 1.09 -14.81 0.96
N ALA A 237 0.62 -14.02 1.93
CA ALA A 237 1.24 -12.72 2.24
C ALA A 237 2.73 -12.87 2.61
N THR A 238 3.07 -13.90 3.38
CA THR A 238 4.45 -14.23 3.76
C THR A 238 5.27 -14.69 2.55
N ASP A 239 4.73 -15.59 1.73
CA ASP A 239 5.46 -16.11 0.56
C ASP A 239 5.72 -15.00 -0.47
N LEU A 240 4.76 -14.09 -0.66
CA LEU A 240 4.94 -12.92 -1.52
C LEU A 240 6.06 -12.03 -0.99
N THR A 241 6.10 -11.78 0.32
CA THR A 241 7.15 -10.96 0.97
C THR A 241 8.52 -11.57 0.73
N ASN A 242 8.67 -12.87 0.97
CA ASN A 242 9.92 -13.60 0.74
C ASN A 242 10.33 -13.58 -0.74
N HIS A 243 9.39 -13.85 -1.64
CA HIS A 243 9.62 -13.82 -3.08
C HIS A 243 10.11 -12.44 -3.55
N CYS A 244 9.44 -11.37 -3.13
CA CYS A 244 9.81 -10.01 -3.51
C CYS A 244 11.13 -9.56 -2.90
N HIS A 245 11.45 -9.98 -1.67
CA HIS A 245 12.75 -9.72 -1.07
C HIS A 245 13.88 -10.46 -1.79
N GLU A 246 13.70 -11.74 -2.13
CA GLU A 246 14.72 -12.54 -2.81
C GLU A 246 14.95 -12.10 -4.26
N LEU A 247 13.87 -11.83 -4.99
CA LEU A 247 13.94 -11.62 -6.44
C LEU A 247 13.76 -10.16 -6.85
N HIS A 248 13.10 -9.31 -6.06
CA HIS A 248 12.71 -7.96 -6.52
C HIS A 248 13.21 -6.81 -5.65
N LEU A 249 14.22 -7.05 -4.80
CA LEU A 249 14.82 -6.00 -3.93
C LEU A 249 15.37 -4.80 -4.72
N ASN A 250 15.82 -5.03 -5.96
CA ASN A 250 16.39 -4.02 -6.85
C ASN A 250 15.36 -3.36 -7.78
N CYS A 251 14.08 -3.74 -7.72
CA CYS A 251 13.01 -3.18 -8.56
C CYS A 251 12.46 -1.84 -8.06
N ARG A 252 13.26 -1.05 -7.33
CA ARG A 252 12.78 0.11 -6.54
C ARG A 252 12.16 1.24 -7.37
N GLU A 253 12.54 1.35 -8.64
CA GLU A 253 12.07 2.41 -9.53
C GLU A 253 10.68 2.12 -10.14
N LEU A 254 10.17 0.89 -9.98
CA LEU A 254 8.90 0.50 -10.55
C LEU A 254 7.76 0.76 -9.58
N ARG A 255 6.88 1.67 -9.98
CA ARG A 255 5.62 1.90 -9.28
C ARG A 255 4.70 0.70 -9.48
N VAL A 256 4.31 0.11 -8.36
CA VAL A 256 3.38 -1.02 -8.30
C VAL A 256 2.33 -0.78 -7.24
N ILE A 257 1.17 -1.39 -7.43
CA ILE A 257 0.10 -1.45 -6.44
C ILE A 257 0.31 -2.70 -5.58
N CYS A 258 0.19 -2.56 -4.26
CA CYS A 258 0.27 -3.69 -3.35
C CYS A 258 -0.96 -4.60 -3.51
N PRO A 259 -0.79 -5.90 -3.85
CA PRO A 259 -1.90 -6.83 -4.01
C PRO A 259 -2.65 -7.10 -2.69
N ILE A 260 -1.97 -6.97 -1.54
CA ILE A 260 -2.60 -7.08 -0.22
C ILE A 260 -3.54 -5.90 -0.01
N CYS A 261 -3.07 -4.66 -0.20
CA CYS A 261 -3.91 -3.46 -0.14
C CYS A 261 -5.11 -3.52 -1.10
N ALA A 262 -4.90 -4.03 -2.32
CA ALA A 262 -5.97 -4.17 -3.31
C ALA A 262 -7.09 -5.13 -2.83
N VAL A 263 -6.72 -6.22 -2.14
CA VAL A 263 -7.68 -7.21 -1.61
C VAL A 263 -8.31 -6.74 -0.30
N CYS A 264 -7.51 -6.25 0.65
CA CYS A 264 -7.96 -5.80 1.96
C CYS A 264 -8.83 -4.54 1.89
N ARG A 265 -8.90 -3.86 0.73
CA ARG A 265 -9.67 -2.62 0.49
C ARG A 265 -9.38 -1.55 1.52
N LEU A 266 -8.11 -1.44 1.92
CA LEU A 266 -7.70 -0.36 2.78
C LEU A 266 -8.01 0.96 2.07
N PRO A 267 -8.70 1.92 2.71
CA PRO A 267 -9.23 3.12 2.07
C PRO A 267 -8.11 4.15 1.86
N PHE A 268 -7.05 3.79 1.15
CA PHE A 268 -5.91 4.68 0.93
C PHE A 268 -5.58 4.79 -0.55
N ALA A 269 -6.24 5.74 -1.20
CA ALA A 269 -5.83 6.17 -2.54
C ALA A 269 -4.34 6.62 -2.55
N GLU A 270 -3.81 7.15 -1.44
CA GLU A 270 -2.44 7.68 -1.37
C GLU A 270 -1.33 6.62 -1.18
N TYR A 271 -1.66 5.38 -0.77
CA TYR A 271 -0.67 4.27 -0.69
C TYR A 271 -0.64 3.39 -1.93
N SER A 272 -1.50 3.66 -2.92
CA SER A 272 -1.55 2.89 -4.18
C SER A 272 -0.33 3.16 -5.08
N LEU A 273 0.43 4.22 -4.80
CA LEU A 273 1.70 4.54 -5.44
C LEU A 273 2.78 4.64 -4.37
N LEU A 274 3.54 3.56 -4.21
CA LEU A 274 4.61 3.48 -3.23
C LEU A 274 5.69 4.53 -3.55
N LYS A 275 5.93 5.43 -2.59
CA LYS A 275 7.09 6.34 -2.62
C LYS A 275 8.37 5.63 -2.15
N ASP A 276 8.20 4.59 -1.35
CA ASP A 276 9.24 3.71 -0.80
C ASP A 276 9.26 2.36 -1.53
N SER A 277 10.23 1.48 -1.27
CA SER A 277 10.27 0.18 -1.96
C SER A 277 9.09 -0.71 -1.57
N PHE A 278 8.68 -1.64 -2.44
CA PHE A 278 7.58 -2.56 -2.14
C PHE A 278 7.82 -3.39 -0.87
N VAL A 279 9.07 -3.78 -0.60
CA VAL A 279 9.39 -4.56 0.60
C VAL A 279 9.27 -3.69 1.85
N ASP A 280 9.73 -2.44 1.82
CA ASP A 280 9.56 -1.50 2.94
C ASP A 280 8.08 -1.22 3.20
N HIS A 281 7.25 -1.21 2.15
CA HIS A 281 5.80 -1.10 2.31
C HIS A 281 5.21 -2.33 3.02
N LEU A 282 5.62 -3.55 2.64
CA LEU A 282 5.16 -4.77 3.32
C LEU A 282 5.54 -4.79 4.81
N GLU A 283 6.74 -4.32 5.14
CA GLU A 283 7.19 -4.20 6.53
C GLU A 283 6.36 -3.15 7.29
N ASN A 284 6.31 -1.92 6.78
CA ASN A 284 5.77 -0.79 7.55
C ASN A 284 4.23 -0.79 7.60
N TYR A 285 3.56 -1.34 6.59
CA TYR A 285 2.10 -1.29 6.45
C TYR A 285 1.42 -2.62 6.74
N HIS A 286 2.14 -3.74 6.63
CA HIS A 286 1.56 -5.07 6.86
C HIS A 286 2.28 -5.85 7.97
N GLY A 287 3.39 -5.34 8.52
CA GLY A 287 4.16 -6.03 9.55
C GLY A 287 4.82 -7.31 9.04
N LEU A 288 5.00 -7.42 7.71
CA LEU A 288 5.53 -8.61 7.07
C LEU A 288 7.03 -8.44 6.84
N LEU A 289 7.81 -9.25 7.56
CA LEU A 289 9.25 -9.29 7.43
C LEU A 289 9.69 -10.50 6.60
N PRO A 290 10.72 -10.36 5.74
CA PRO A 290 11.31 -11.49 5.05
C PRO A 290 11.87 -12.50 6.05
N THR A 291 11.44 -13.75 5.97
CA THR A 291 11.92 -14.83 6.84
C THR A 291 13.21 -15.42 6.26
N GLY A 292 14.30 -14.66 6.29
CA GLY A 292 15.69 -15.15 6.31
C GLY A 292 16.16 -16.11 5.20
N LEU A 293 15.49 -16.20 4.05
CA LEU A 293 15.98 -17.00 2.94
C LEU A 293 17.08 -16.22 2.20
N LYS A 294 18.27 -16.84 2.14
CA LYS A 294 19.40 -16.32 1.37
C LYS A 294 19.06 -16.40 -0.12
N PRO A 295 19.47 -15.42 -0.94
CA PRO A 295 19.30 -15.49 -2.38
C PRO A 295 19.90 -16.79 -2.92
N LYS A 296 19.16 -17.48 -3.80
CA LYS A 296 19.54 -18.79 -4.37
C LYS A 296 20.79 -18.75 -5.26
N SER A 297 21.32 -17.57 -5.58
CA SER A 297 22.54 -17.39 -6.38
C SER A 297 23.30 -16.14 -5.96
N GLY A 298 24.63 -16.17 -6.07
CA GLY A 298 25.48 -15.00 -5.83
C GLY A 298 25.26 -13.89 -6.87
N PRO A 299 25.45 -12.61 -6.51
CA PRO A 299 25.17 -11.48 -7.40
C PRO A 299 26.04 -11.45 -8.68
N ASN A 300 27.16 -12.18 -8.72
CA ASN A 300 28.14 -12.13 -9.80
C ASN A 300 28.18 -13.40 -10.68
N GLU A 301 27.12 -14.20 -10.68
CA GLU A 301 27.05 -15.41 -11.52
C GLU A 301 25.87 -15.33 -12.50
N CYS A 302 26.12 -15.69 -13.75
CA CYS A 302 25.09 -15.73 -14.79
C CYS A 302 24.15 -16.90 -14.52
N VAL A 303 22.87 -16.63 -14.24
CA VAL A 303 21.89 -17.68 -13.90
C VAL A 303 21.59 -18.68 -15.02
N ILE A 304 22.02 -18.39 -16.25
CA ILE A 304 21.80 -19.24 -17.42
C ILE A 304 22.96 -20.22 -17.63
N CYS A 305 24.20 -19.74 -17.54
CA CYS A 305 25.39 -20.53 -17.85
C CYS A 305 26.25 -20.88 -16.62
N LEU A 306 25.94 -20.31 -15.45
CA LEU A 306 26.65 -20.53 -14.19
C LEU A 306 28.12 -20.07 -14.21
N LEU A 307 28.44 -19.09 -15.05
CA LEU A 307 29.78 -18.48 -15.16
C LEU A 307 29.77 -17.06 -14.58
N GLU A 308 30.95 -16.58 -14.18
CA GLU A 308 31.14 -15.25 -13.60
C GLU A 308 30.67 -14.11 -14.54
N LEU A 309 29.96 -13.14 -13.97
CA LEU A 309 29.55 -11.90 -14.62
C LEU A 309 30.66 -10.87 -14.47
N ALA A 310 31.58 -10.81 -15.43
CA ALA A 310 32.59 -9.74 -15.47
C ALA A 310 31.92 -8.35 -15.56
N HIS A 311 30.84 -8.26 -16.34
CA HIS A 311 29.91 -7.14 -16.38
C HIS A 311 28.48 -7.72 -16.49
N PRO A 312 27.56 -7.40 -15.56
CA PRO A 312 26.15 -7.72 -15.75
C PRO A 312 25.62 -6.99 -16.98
N SER A 313 24.55 -7.51 -17.59
CA SER A 313 23.92 -6.83 -18.72
C SER A 313 23.51 -5.41 -18.32
N GLY A 314 23.91 -4.41 -19.12
CA GLY A 314 23.45 -3.04 -18.98
C GLY A 314 22.04 -2.82 -19.55
N GLU A 315 21.48 -3.82 -20.23
CA GLU A 315 20.16 -3.76 -20.85
C GLU A 315 19.11 -4.48 -20.00
N TYR A 316 18.00 -3.80 -19.71
CA TYR A 316 16.85 -4.39 -19.03
C TYR A 316 15.88 -5.00 -20.05
N TYR A 317 16.02 -6.30 -20.29
CA TYR A 317 15.14 -7.06 -21.20
C TYR A 317 13.73 -7.28 -20.67
N PHE A 318 13.54 -7.12 -19.36
CA PHE A 318 12.30 -7.41 -18.64
C PHE A 318 11.99 -6.28 -17.65
N ARG A 319 10.70 -6.08 -17.36
CA ARG A 319 10.25 -5.17 -16.31
C ARG A 319 10.69 -5.62 -14.92
N CYS A 320 11.01 -6.88 -14.66
CA CYS A 320 11.57 -7.29 -13.37
C CYS A 320 13.01 -6.79 -13.11
N LEU A 321 13.61 -6.07 -14.06
CA LEU A 321 14.96 -5.47 -13.99
C LEU A 321 16.10 -6.44 -13.62
N HIS A 322 15.85 -7.75 -13.70
CA HIS A 322 16.89 -8.76 -13.54
C HIS A 322 17.90 -8.65 -14.67
N ASN A 323 19.19 -8.63 -14.30
CA ASN A 323 20.30 -8.54 -15.24
C ASN A 323 21.49 -9.44 -14.87
N ASN A 324 21.31 -10.38 -13.93
CA ASN A 324 22.32 -11.38 -13.52
C ASN A 324 22.50 -12.48 -14.59
N PHE A 325 22.73 -12.08 -15.83
CA PHE A 325 23.01 -12.93 -16.98
C PHE A 325 23.80 -12.16 -18.03
N HIS A 326 24.58 -12.87 -18.85
CA HIS A 326 25.24 -12.25 -20.01
C HIS A 326 24.23 -11.93 -21.11
N ASP A 327 24.46 -10.86 -21.88
CA ASP A 327 23.61 -10.46 -23.01
C ASP A 327 23.38 -11.61 -24.02
N GLN A 328 24.44 -12.34 -24.36
CA GLN A 328 24.34 -13.47 -25.29
C GLN A 328 23.50 -14.62 -24.70
N CYS A 329 23.62 -14.87 -23.40
CA CYS A 329 22.87 -15.92 -22.73
C CYS A 329 21.37 -15.58 -22.71
N VAL A 330 20.99 -14.35 -22.36
CA VAL A 330 19.57 -13.94 -22.33
C VAL A 330 18.97 -13.84 -23.72
N GLN A 331 19.69 -13.36 -24.73
CA GLN A 331 19.21 -13.36 -26.11
C GLN A 331 18.93 -14.78 -26.61
N LYS A 332 19.82 -15.74 -26.30
CA LYS A 332 19.60 -17.16 -26.63
C LYS A 332 18.41 -17.73 -25.87
N TRP A 333 18.27 -17.44 -24.58
CA TRP A 333 17.09 -17.84 -23.79
C TRP A 333 15.79 -17.33 -24.41
N LEU A 334 15.74 -16.04 -24.76
CA LEU A 334 14.59 -15.37 -25.35
C LEU A 334 14.15 -15.90 -26.71
N SER A 335 15.02 -16.65 -27.42
CA SER A 335 14.64 -17.33 -28.66
C SER A 335 13.66 -18.49 -28.46
N THR A 336 13.62 -19.06 -27.25
CA THR A 336 12.81 -20.24 -26.92
C THR A 336 11.86 -20.00 -25.75
N ASN A 337 12.15 -19.01 -24.89
CA ASN A 337 11.41 -18.72 -23.69
C ASN A 337 11.10 -17.22 -23.58
N PRO A 338 9.83 -16.79 -23.55
CA PRO A 338 9.47 -15.37 -23.48
C PRO A 338 9.54 -14.81 -22.04
N THR A 339 10.22 -15.48 -21.12
CA THR A 339 10.20 -15.17 -19.68
C THR A 339 11.58 -14.85 -19.13
N CYS A 340 11.62 -14.13 -18.01
CA CYS A 340 12.84 -13.83 -17.27
C CYS A 340 13.48 -15.13 -16.75
N PRO A 341 14.78 -15.38 -16.99
CA PRO A 341 15.48 -16.54 -16.44
C PRO A 341 15.48 -16.60 -14.90
N VAL A 342 15.40 -15.43 -14.23
CA VAL A 342 15.48 -15.32 -12.78
C VAL A 342 14.10 -15.52 -12.13
N CYS A 343 13.10 -14.74 -12.52
CA CYS A 343 11.78 -14.76 -11.88
C CYS A 343 10.64 -15.28 -12.75
N ARG A 344 10.92 -15.73 -13.98
CA ARG A 344 9.94 -16.24 -14.95
C ARG A 344 8.85 -15.24 -15.37
N ALA A 345 8.98 -13.97 -15.00
CA ALA A 345 8.14 -12.88 -15.49
C ALA A 345 8.10 -12.86 -17.02
N ASN A 346 6.91 -12.68 -17.61
CA ASN A 346 6.79 -12.49 -19.05
C ASN A 346 7.54 -11.24 -19.54
N ARG A 347 7.98 -11.28 -20.79
CA ARG A 347 8.67 -10.18 -21.47
C ARG A 347 7.78 -8.94 -21.60
N ALA A 348 7.87 -8.06 -20.61
CA ALA A 348 7.49 -6.66 -20.72
C ALA A 348 8.72 -5.87 -21.20
N PHE A 349 8.77 -5.47 -22.47
CA PHE A 349 9.86 -4.65 -22.99
C PHE A 349 9.97 -3.36 -22.17
N VAL A 350 11.09 -3.16 -21.48
CA VAL A 350 11.46 -1.85 -20.95
C VAL A 350 12.24 -1.17 -22.07
N ARG A 351 11.55 -0.44 -22.94
CA ARG A 351 12.27 0.57 -23.71
C ARG A 351 12.59 1.66 -22.69
N VAL A 352 13.84 1.67 -22.24
CA VAL A 352 14.39 2.72 -21.40
C VAL A 352 14.01 4.05 -22.06
N LEU A 353 13.05 4.77 -21.45
CA LEU A 353 12.85 6.19 -21.70
C LEU A 353 14.01 6.89 -20.96
N LEU A 354 15.18 6.85 -21.58
CA LEU A 354 16.22 7.84 -21.34
C LEU A 354 15.99 8.92 -22.40
N GLU A 355 15.06 9.83 -22.13
CA GLU A 355 15.11 11.22 -22.57
C GLU A 355 14.61 12.12 -21.43
#